data_AF-A0A810DV13-F1
#
_entry.id   AF-A0A810DV13-F1
#
_cell.length_a   1.000
_cell.length_b   1.000
_cell.length_c   1.000
_cell.angle_alpha   90.00
_cell.angle_beta   90.00
_cell.angle_gamma   90.00
#
_symmetry.space_group_name_H-M   'P 1'
#
loop_
_entity.id
_entity.type
_entity.pdbx_description
1 polymer ?
#
loop_
_entity_poly.entity_id
_entity_poly.type
_entity_poly.pdbx_seq_one_letter_code
_entity_poly.pdbx_strand_id
1 'polypeptide(L)'
;MRLLKREQNNNHVRIEGAMRMDKQYKNCQSCGMPLSRDEQQGGTETNGDKSKKYCSHCYQNGEFTLPDLTAEQMKDRVKQKMVEMGFPKFLTGLFTGNIHKLERWRRS
;
A
#
# COMPACT_ATOMS: atom_id res chain seq x y z
N MET A 1 -16.10 -24.51 -44.49
CA MET A 1 -15.24 -23.35 -44.19
C MET A 1 -15.39 -23.01 -42.71
N ARG A 2 -14.27 -22.95 -41.96
CA ARG A 2 -14.05 -22.14 -40.74
C ARG A 2 -15.00 -22.42 -39.54
N LEU A 3 -14.58 -22.76 -38.33
CA LEU A 3 -13.30 -22.70 -37.62
C LEU A 3 -13.41 -23.62 -36.40
N LEU A 4 -12.35 -24.38 -36.14
CA LEU A 4 -12.08 -25.03 -34.87
C LEU A 4 -11.90 -23.96 -33.77
N LYS A 5 -12.66 -24.05 -32.67
CA LYS A 5 -12.30 -23.46 -31.36
C LYS A 5 -12.01 -24.68 -30.46
N ARG A 6 -10.79 -25.22 -30.39
CA ARG A 6 -9.61 -24.70 -29.68
C ARG A 6 -9.99 -24.21 -28.28
N GLU A 7 -9.94 -25.15 -27.32
CA GLU A 7 -8.92 -25.23 -26.25
C GLU A 7 -9.08 -24.11 -25.22
N GLN A 8 -9.58 -24.45 -24.04
CA GLN A 8 -8.97 -24.02 -22.78
C GLN A 8 -8.94 -25.22 -21.84
N ASN A 9 -7.79 -25.88 -21.88
CA ASN A 9 -7.36 -26.98 -21.04
C ASN A 9 -7.12 -26.49 -19.60
N ASN A 10 -7.61 -27.30 -18.67
CA ASN A 10 -7.18 -27.54 -17.30
C ASN A 10 -5.90 -26.83 -16.83
N ASN A 11 -5.99 -26.13 -15.67
CA ASN A 11 -4.86 -26.05 -14.76
C ASN A 11 -5.32 -26.16 -13.29
N HIS A 12 -5.29 -27.41 -12.85
CA HIS A 12 -5.20 -27.89 -11.49
C HIS A 12 -4.06 -27.25 -10.70
N VAL A 13 -4.34 -26.70 -9.51
CA VAL A 13 -3.52 -26.93 -8.30
C VAL A 13 -4.41 -26.90 -7.04
N ARG A 14 -4.54 -28.05 -6.37
CA ARG A 14 -4.88 -28.14 -4.94
C ARG A 14 -3.60 -27.93 -4.13
N ILE A 15 -3.57 -26.98 -3.20
CA ILE A 15 -2.65 -27.03 -2.04
C ILE A 15 -3.40 -26.57 -0.80
N GLU A 16 -3.47 -27.45 0.20
CA GLU A 16 -3.91 -27.12 1.55
C GLU A 16 -2.84 -26.28 2.26
N GLY A 17 -3.23 -25.16 2.88
CA GLY A 17 -2.34 -24.31 3.66
C GLY A 17 -2.89 -22.90 3.83
N ALA A 18 -3.56 -22.65 4.97
CA ALA A 18 -3.97 -21.34 5.49
C ALA A 18 -4.29 -20.27 4.42
N MET A 19 -5.56 -20.21 4.00
CA MET A 19 -6.12 -19.07 3.27
C MET A 19 -6.00 -17.80 4.14
N ARG A 20 -4.83 -17.15 4.10
CA ARG A 20 -4.64 -15.80 4.63
C ARG A 20 -5.52 -14.92 3.77
N MET A 21 -6.64 -14.50 4.34
CA MET A 21 -7.53 -13.51 3.79
C MET A 21 -6.70 -12.22 3.62
N ASP A 22 -6.13 -12.07 2.43
CA ASP A 22 -5.20 -10.99 2.12
C ASP A 22 -6.01 -9.70 2.03
N LYS A 23 -6.16 -9.06 3.19
CA LYS A 23 -6.95 -7.84 3.35
C LYS A 23 -6.37 -6.79 2.42
N GLN A 24 -7.05 -6.56 1.30
CA GLN A 24 -6.61 -5.59 0.31
C GLN A 24 -6.84 -4.19 0.86
N TYR A 25 -5.77 -3.44 1.11
CA TYR A 25 -5.87 -2.07 1.57
C TYR A 25 -5.92 -1.13 0.36
N LYS A 26 -6.86 -0.18 0.36
CA LYS A 26 -6.91 0.88 -0.66
C LYS A 26 -5.88 2.00 -0.37
N ASN A 27 -5.48 2.11 0.88
CA ASN A 27 -4.61 3.16 1.41
C ASN A 27 -3.44 2.53 2.16
N CYS A 28 -2.27 3.14 1.99
CA CYS A 28 -1.05 2.77 2.71
C CYS A 28 -1.29 2.84 4.22
N GLN A 29 -1.00 1.74 4.93
CA GLN A 29 -1.15 1.63 6.38
C GLN A 29 -0.03 2.32 7.18
N SER A 30 0.83 3.08 6.51
CA SER A 30 1.87 3.92 7.13
C SER A 30 1.61 5.41 6.93
N CYS A 31 1.41 5.85 5.67
CA CYS A 31 1.20 7.28 5.35
C CYS A 31 -0.25 7.66 5.01
N GLY A 32 -1.17 6.70 4.87
CA GLY A 32 -2.56 6.95 4.47
C GLY A 32 -2.75 7.27 2.98
N MET A 33 -1.66 7.35 2.20
CA MET A 33 -1.72 7.63 0.77
C MET A 33 -2.46 6.52 0.01
N PRO A 34 -3.33 6.84 -0.96
CA PRO A 34 -3.96 5.84 -1.81
C PRO A 34 -2.90 5.05 -2.58
N LEU A 35 -2.94 3.71 -2.50
CA LEU A 35 -1.97 2.87 -3.23
C LEU A 35 -2.14 3.01 -4.75
N SER A 36 -3.34 3.35 -5.23
CA SER A 36 -3.59 3.66 -6.63
C SER A 36 -2.83 4.89 -7.16
N ARG A 37 -2.33 5.76 -6.27
CA ARG A 37 -1.50 6.92 -6.64
C ARG A 37 -0.01 6.63 -6.56
N ASP A 38 0.38 5.46 -6.09
CA ASP A 38 1.77 5.03 -6.05
C ASP A 38 2.18 4.52 -7.43
N GLU A 39 3.20 5.11 -8.03
CA GLU A 39 3.68 4.73 -9.39
C GLU A 39 4.11 3.26 -9.45
N GLN A 40 4.62 2.74 -8.33
CA GLN A 40 5.07 1.36 -8.19
C GLN A 40 3.98 0.40 -7.71
N GLN A 41 2.73 0.88 -7.59
CA GLN A 41 1.55 0.12 -7.16
C GLN A 41 1.71 -0.62 -5.82
N GLY A 42 2.54 -0.09 -4.92
CA GLY A 42 2.83 -0.70 -3.62
C GLY A 42 4.32 -0.87 -3.35
N GLY A 43 4.62 -1.10 -2.08
CA GLY A 43 5.96 -1.41 -1.59
C GLY A 43 6.45 -2.78 -2.07
N THR A 44 7.66 -3.13 -1.66
CA THR A 44 8.28 -4.41 -2.02
C THR A 44 8.61 -5.18 -0.75
N GLU A 45 8.24 -6.46 -0.70
CA GLU A 45 8.61 -7.39 0.37
C GLU A 45 10.04 -7.92 0.14
N THR A 46 10.64 -8.60 1.11
CA THR A 46 12.01 -9.15 0.99
C THR A 46 12.17 -10.13 -0.18
N ASN A 47 11.08 -10.81 -0.58
CA ASN A 47 11.07 -11.74 -1.70
C ASN A 47 10.94 -11.06 -3.08
N GLY A 48 10.79 -9.72 -3.12
CA GLY A 48 10.50 -8.99 -4.36
C GLY A 48 9.01 -8.86 -4.70
N ASP A 49 8.14 -9.54 -3.94
CA ASP A 49 6.68 -9.42 -4.09
C ASP A 49 6.16 -8.02 -3.71
N LYS A 50 5.03 -7.62 -4.30
CA LYS A 50 4.41 -6.32 -4.00
C LYS A 50 3.61 -6.35 -2.71
N SER A 51 3.89 -5.38 -1.85
CA SER A 51 3.15 -5.14 -0.61
C SER A 51 1.83 -4.45 -0.91
N LYS A 52 0.71 -5.13 -0.61
CA LYS A 52 -0.64 -4.57 -0.75
C LYS A 52 -1.09 -3.71 0.45
N LYS A 53 -0.21 -3.53 1.44
CA LYS A 53 -0.49 -2.76 2.67
C LYS A 53 0.22 -1.43 2.69
N TYR A 54 1.41 -1.35 2.10
CA TYR A 54 2.29 -0.19 2.16
C TYR A 54 2.63 0.31 0.75
N CYS A 55 2.86 1.62 0.62
CA CYS A 55 3.31 2.20 -0.64
C CYS A 55 4.83 2.09 -0.79
N SER A 56 5.33 2.23 -2.03
CA SER A 56 6.77 2.18 -2.32
C SER A 56 7.60 3.20 -1.56
N HIS A 57 7.05 4.37 -1.22
CA HIS A 57 7.78 5.36 -0.46
C HIS A 57 7.97 5.02 1.03
N CYS A 58 7.08 4.18 1.58
CA CYS A 58 7.07 3.86 3.01
C CYS A 58 7.75 2.52 3.30
N TYR A 59 7.74 1.58 2.35
CA TYR A 59 8.17 0.21 2.57
C TYR A 59 8.83 -0.34 1.30
N GLN A 60 10.08 -0.79 1.45
CA GLN A 60 10.89 -1.31 0.35
C GLN A 60 11.74 -2.47 0.85
N ASN A 61 11.87 -3.52 0.04
CA ASN A 61 12.68 -4.71 0.31
C ASN A 61 12.38 -5.40 1.66
N GLY A 62 11.14 -5.31 2.15
CA GLY A 62 10.76 -5.90 3.43
C GLY A 62 10.95 -4.99 4.65
N GLU A 63 11.43 -3.76 4.46
CA GLU A 63 11.75 -2.83 5.55
C GLU A 63 11.09 -1.46 5.33
N PHE A 64 10.80 -0.77 6.43
CA PHE A 64 10.33 0.61 6.36
C PHE A 64 11.50 1.52 6.02
N THR A 65 11.31 2.43 5.07
CA THR A 65 12.34 3.40 4.68
C THR A 65 12.72 4.35 5.81
N LEU A 66 11.82 4.54 6.78
CA LEU A 66 11.99 5.42 7.94
C LEU A 66 11.44 4.73 9.20
N PRO A 67 12.17 3.80 9.82
CA PRO A 67 11.70 3.02 10.97
C PRO A 67 11.52 3.87 12.23
N ASP A 68 12.44 4.81 12.49
CA ASP A 68 12.43 5.72 13.66
C ASP A 68 11.42 6.88 13.55
N LEU A 69 10.74 7.01 12.42
CA LEU A 69 9.76 8.08 12.21
C LEU A 69 8.57 7.89 13.17
N THR A 70 8.10 8.98 13.77
CA THR A 70 6.87 8.96 14.57
C THR A 70 5.62 9.21 13.72
N ALA A 71 4.45 8.88 14.27
CA ALA A 71 3.18 9.14 13.58
C ALA A 71 2.98 10.64 13.29
N GLU A 72 3.45 11.53 14.16
CA GLU A 72 3.38 12.98 13.99
C GLU A 72 4.30 13.47 12.88
N GLN A 73 5.54 12.98 12.84
CA GLN A 73 6.48 13.30 11.75
C GLN A 73 5.97 12.78 10.40
N MET A 74 5.32 11.60 10.38
CA MET A 74 4.67 11.10 9.17
C MET A 74 3.53 12.00 8.70
N LYS A 75 2.71 12.51 9.63
CA LYS A 75 1.66 13.48 9.29
C LYS A 75 2.25 14.72 8.63
N ASP A 76 3.30 15.30 9.20
CA ASP A 76 3.91 16.51 8.64
C ASP A 76 4.48 16.25 7.24
N ARG A 77 5.23 15.16 7.08
CA ARG A 77 5.79 14.73 5.79
C ARG A 77 4.72 14.59 4.71
N VAL A 78 3.59 13.94 5.03
CA VAL A 78 2.47 13.76 4.09
C VAL A 78 1.80 15.11 3.79
N LYS A 79 1.61 15.97 4.80
CA LYS A 79 1.08 17.33 4.59
C LYS A 79 1.94 18.13 3.61
N GLN A 80 3.27 18.15 3.81
CA GLN A 80 4.19 18.87 2.92
C GLN A 80 4.08 18.35 1.49
N LYS A 81 4.09 17.03 1.30
CA LYS A 81 3.95 16.43 -0.04
C LYS A 81 2.60 16.69 -0.68
N MET A 82 1.51 16.70 0.09
CA MET A 82 0.21 17.08 -0.44
C MET A 82 0.18 18.54 -0.93
N VAL A 83 0.78 19.47 -0.17
CA VAL A 83 0.89 20.88 -0.57
C VAL A 83 1.73 21.04 -1.84
N GLU A 84 2.86 20.32 -1.92
CA GLU A 84 3.72 20.29 -3.10
C GLU A 84 2.99 19.77 -4.34
N MET A 85 2.10 18.78 -4.17
CA MET A 85 1.22 18.28 -5.24
C MET A 85 0.03 19.19 -5.56
N GLY A 86 -0.07 20.37 -4.95
CA GLY A 86 -1.13 21.35 -5.23
C GLY A 86 -2.39 21.20 -4.37
N PHE A 87 -2.39 20.37 -3.32
CA PHE A 87 -3.51 20.35 -2.38
C PHE A 87 -3.47 21.55 -1.43
N PRO A 88 -4.61 22.22 -1.18
CA PRO A 88 -4.70 23.27 -0.18
C PRO A 88 -4.34 22.79 1.23
N LYS A 89 -3.55 23.57 1.97
CA LYS A 89 -3.10 23.27 3.35
C LYS A 89 -4.25 22.94 4.32
N PHE A 90 -5.41 23.57 4.15
CA PHE A 90 -6.56 23.32 5.03
C PHE A 90 -7.17 21.91 4.83
N LEU A 91 -7.02 21.30 3.65
CA LEU A 91 -7.50 19.95 3.38
C LEU A 91 -6.53 18.87 3.90
N THR A 92 -5.22 19.13 3.87
CA THR A 92 -4.21 18.12 4.23
C THR A 92 -4.36 17.64 5.68
N GLY A 93 -4.82 18.51 6.58
CA GLY A 93 -5.10 18.15 7.98
C GLY A 93 -6.18 17.09 8.15
N LEU A 94 -7.24 17.13 7.33
CA LEU A 94 -8.34 16.16 7.40
C LEU A 94 -7.89 14.76 6.97
N PHE A 95 -7.08 14.68 5.90
CA PHE A 95 -6.56 13.41 5.38
C PHE A 95 -5.48 12.82 6.28
N THR A 96 -4.57 13.65 6.78
CA THR A 96 -3.48 13.21 7.68
C THR A 96 -3.93 13.02 9.12
N GLY A 97 -5.08 13.57 9.50
CA GLY A 97 -5.66 13.44 10.84
C GLY A 97 -5.82 11.98 11.27
N ASN A 98 -6.18 11.08 10.36
CA ASN A 98 -6.38 9.65 10.67
C ASN A 98 -5.10 8.80 10.65
N ILE A 99 -3.92 9.36 10.36
CA ILE A 99 -2.68 8.58 10.28
C ILE A 99 -2.38 7.85 11.59
N HIS A 100 -2.63 8.47 12.75
CA HIS A 100 -2.44 7.83 14.06
C HIS A 100 -3.25 6.55 14.27
N LYS A 101 -4.33 6.34 13.50
CA LYS A 101 -5.18 5.13 13.60
C LYS A 101 -4.73 4.00 12.68
N LEU A 102 -3.78 4.24 11.78
CA LEU A 102 -3.32 3.22 10.82
C LEU A 102 -2.55 2.11 11.54
N GLU A 103 -2.52 0.92 10.93
CA GLU A 103 -1.95 -0.30 11.52
C GLU A 103 -0.53 -0.12 12.06
N ARG A 104 0.32 0.64 11.35
CA ARG A 104 1.69 0.95 11.79
C ARG A 104 1.74 1.69 13.13
N TRP A 105 0.81 2.62 13.34
CA TRP A 105 0.83 3.56 14.46
C TRP A 105 -0.14 3.19 15.58
N ARG A 106 -1.12 2.34 15.30
CA ARG A 106 -2.18 1.93 16.23
C ARG A 106 -1.67 1.26 17.50
N ARG A 107 -0.43 0.76 17.50
CA ARG A 107 0.23 0.11 18.65
C ARG A 107 1.23 1.00 19.39
N SER A 108 1.33 2.27 19.02
CA SER A 108 2.32 3.21 19.57
C SER A 108 1.74 4.20 20.56
#